data_AF-A0A8J8PGD8-F1
#
_entry.id   AF-A0A8J8PGD8-F1
#
_cell.length_a   1.000
_cell.length_b   1.000
_cell.length_c   1.000
_cell.angle_alpha   90.00
_cell.angle_beta   90.00
_cell.angle_gamma   90.00
#
_symmetry.space_group_name_H-M   'P 1'
#
loop_
_entity.id
_entity.type
_entity.pdbx_description
1 polymer ?
#
loop_
_entity_poly.entity_id
_entity_poly.type
_entity_poly.pdbx_seq_one_letter_code
_entity_poly.pdbx_strand_id
1 'polypeptide(L)'
;MRFCIHCGNEIPDDSNFCTKCGLPQSTVLPQPVIQRPSTTQSVMSFGSTLGTLVSLAMFILAAVLLFELYLGIPTVAEAWNHSFSIFIILNGVTPLFTLDNSLFIFYIFFIVMILASFAVLIMRSKTTFVRELTMKPVKEHSPLYTVCTLIMVSVLVSIIIQVVIPALTGQTSHSPSVDDDAKWQILFSAAEAPVWEELISRVLLIGIPLLVVDLVLNAVNKKYERKPLKRYILGGGFSFGSKEILFLLISSIMFGYAHLGGWDVYKIIPATVAGLAMGYLFLKYGLYASISFHAINNLIGFSTSMNDNPAFLLIAGLVSLLMVLFGIPYLANYAYKVSKWISKSIEKPKGVAQPLAADECPLPEEEPVQEMHSEPEPNTIGFRCKNCGNDSAVFENGELVCTRCRFKN
;
A
#
# COMPACT_ATOMS: atom_id res chain seq x y z
N MET A 1 41.95 40.67 3.52
CA MET A 1 40.61 41.16 3.88
C MET A 1 40.04 41.88 2.69
N ARG A 2 38.75 41.68 2.40
CA ARG A 2 38.06 42.28 1.25
C ARG A 2 36.79 42.98 1.70
N PHE A 3 36.26 43.87 0.86
CA PHE A 3 35.01 44.58 1.15
C PHE A 3 33.84 43.94 0.43
N CYS A 4 32.68 43.95 1.11
CA CYS A 4 31.44 43.46 0.55
C CYS A 4 31.03 44.27 -0.69
N ILE A 5 30.79 43.59 -1.82
CA ILE A 5 30.40 44.24 -3.10
C ILE A 5 29.04 44.95 -3.04
N HIS A 6 28.24 44.69 -2.00
CA HIS A 6 26.88 45.23 -1.84
C HIS A 6 26.78 46.34 -0.79
N CYS A 7 27.51 46.25 0.33
CA CYS A 7 27.36 47.18 1.46
C CYS A 7 28.67 47.78 1.96
N GLY A 8 29.82 47.42 1.37
CA GLY A 8 31.12 48.02 1.70
C GLY A 8 31.71 47.63 3.05
N ASN A 9 31.09 46.71 3.81
CA ASN A 9 31.68 46.22 5.06
C ASN A 9 32.85 45.28 4.80
N GLU A 10 33.84 45.30 5.69
CA GLU A 10 34.97 44.39 5.66
C GLU A 10 34.52 42.95 5.98
N ILE A 11 34.99 42.00 5.16
CA ILE A 11 34.68 40.58 5.27
C ILE A 11 35.96 39.74 5.10
N PRO A 12 36.02 38.54 5.71
CA PRO A 12 37.09 37.58 5.46
C PRO A 12 37.23 37.25 3.96
N ASP A 13 38.45 37.02 3.50
CA ASP A 13 38.75 36.80 2.07
C ASP A 13 38.07 35.53 1.52
N ASP A 14 37.84 34.54 2.36
CA ASP A 14 37.19 33.26 2.07
C ASP A 14 35.66 33.27 2.25
N SER A 15 35.08 34.38 2.72
CA SER A 15 33.66 34.41 3.06
C SER A 15 32.77 34.57 1.83
N ASN A 16 31.94 33.57 1.53
CA ASN A 16 31.01 33.60 0.38
C ASN A 16 29.80 34.53 0.58
N PHE A 17 29.55 34.98 1.81
CA PHE A 17 28.40 35.82 2.16
C PHE A 17 28.84 36.94 3.11
N CYS A 18 28.27 38.13 2.97
CA CYS A 18 28.55 39.20 3.92
C CYS A 18 27.82 38.94 5.25
N THR A 19 28.56 38.92 6.36
CA THR A 19 28.01 38.74 7.71
C THR A 19 27.10 39.90 8.17
N LYS A 20 27.24 41.08 7.54
CA LYS A 20 26.43 42.27 7.83
C LYS A 20 25.13 42.35 7.04
N CYS A 21 25.17 42.14 5.72
CA CYS A 21 23.98 42.27 4.86
C CYS A 21 23.40 40.94 4.35
N GLY A 22 24.07 39.81 4.59
CA GLY A 22 23.62 38.47 4.20
C GLY A 22 23.72 38.15 2.71
N LEU A 23 24.17 39.09 1.87
CA LEU A 23 24.22 38.89 0.42
C LEU A 23 25.48 38.12 -0.03
N PRO A 24 25.36 37.24 -1.05
CA PRO A 24 26.49 36.49 -1.59
C PRO A 24 27.51 37.43 -2.26
N GLN A 25 28.78 37.04 -2.20
CA GLN A 25 29.90 37.85 -2.74
C GLN A 25 30.35 37.39 -4.13
N SER A 26 29.69 36.37 -4.68
CA SER A 26 29.88 35.91 -6.06
C SER A 26 28.79 36.50 -6.95
N THR A 27 29.18 37.22 -8.00
CA THR A 27 28.30 37.66 -9.09
C THR A 27 27.92 36.52 -10.03
N VAL A 28 28.64 35.40 -9.96
CA VAL A 28 28.27 34.17 -10.66
C VAL A 28 27.14 33.53 -9.86
N LEU A 29 25.91 33.66 -10.37
CA LEU A 29 24.78 32.87 -9.89
C LEU A 29 25.21 31.40 -9.84
N PRO A 30 25.05 30.68 -8.71
CA PRO A 30 25.32 29.26 -8.68
C PRO A 30 24.45 28.63 -9.76
N GLN A 31 25.08 28.11 -10.83
CA GLN A 31 24.34 27.34 -11.81
C GLN A 31 23.71 26.16 -11.07
N PRO A 32 22.41 25.89 -11.25
CA PRO A 32 21.81 24.72 -10.67
C PRO A 32 22.64 23.53 -11.15
N VAL A 33 23.27 22.82 -10.21
CA VAL A 33 24.01 21.60 -10.52
C VAL A 33 22.99 20.64 -11.10
N ILE A 34 23.00 20.45 -12.42
CA ILE A 34 22.21 19.42 -13.09
C ILE A 34 22.88 18.10 -12.69
N GLN A 35 22.49 17.57 -11.52
CA GLN A 35 22.90 16.25 -11.09
C GLN A 35 22.33 15.25 -12.09
N ARG A 36 23.20 14.65 -12.90
CA ARG A 36 22.80 13.51 -13.73
C ARG A 36 22.31 12.40 -12.79
N PRO A 37 21.15 11.79 -13.04
CA PRO A 37 20.67 10.70 -12.22
C PRO A 37 21.72 9.59 -12.21
N SER A 38 21.94 8.99 -11.03
CA SER A 38 22.87 7.86 -10.93
C SER A 38 22.35 6.68 -11.76
N THR A 39 23.24 5.81 -12.24
CA THR A 39 22.86 4.61 -13.02
C THR A 39 21.78 3.79 -12.31
N THR A 40 21.86 3.69 -10.98
CA THR A 40 20.84 3.03 -10.15
C THR A 40 19.47 3.72 -10.21
N GLN A 41 19.43 5.06 -10.17
CA GLN A 41 18.17 5.82 -10.30
C GLN A 41 17.56 5.66 -11.69
N SER A 42 18.39 5.62 -12.73
CA SER A 42 17.95 5.38 -14.12
C SER A 42 17.37 3.97 -14.29
N VAL A 43 18.01 2.94 -13.72
CA VAL A 43 17.49 1.56 -13.75
C VAL A 43 16.19 1.43 -12.98
N MET A 44 16.07 2.05 -11.79
CA MET A 44 14.85 2.00 -10.98
C MET A 44 13.68 2.72 -11.66
N SER A 45 13.92 3.88 -12.27
CA SER A 45 12.88 4.62 -13.01
C SER A 45 12.44 3.87 -14.27
N PHE A 46 13.38 3.25 -14.99
CA PHE A 46 13.06 2.39 -16.12
C PHE A 46 12.21 1.18 -15.72
N GLY A 47 12.62 0.45 -14.68
CA GLY A 47 11.86 -0.70 -14.17
C GLY A 47 10.47 -0.32 -13.66
N SER A 48 10.34 0.82 -12.99
CA SER A 48 9.04 1.36 -12.59
C SER A 48 8.16 1.67 -13.80
N THR A 49 8.72 2.28 -14.85
CA THR A 49 7.95 2.64 -16.06
C THR A 49 7.44 1.39 -16.77
N LEU A 50 8.28 0.36 -16.88
CA LEU A 50 7.90 -0.90 -17.49
C LEU A 50 6.79 -1.59 -16.69
N GLY A 51 6.87 -1.57 -15.36
CA GLY A 51 5.77 -1.99 -14.49
C GLY A 51 4.48 -1.22 -14.73
N THR A 52 4.57 0.10 -14.95
CA THR A 52 3.41 0.94 -15.29
C THR A 52 2.78 0.53 -16.62
N LEU A 53 3.59 0.21 -17.64
CA LEU A 53 3.09 -0.26 -18.94
C LEU A 53 2.38 -1.62 -18.81
N VAL A 54 2.94 -2.57 -18.06
CA VAL A 54 2.28 -3.86 -17.81
C VAL A 54 1.00 -3.64 -16.99
N SER A 55 1.01 -2.75 -16.01
CA SER A 55 -0.20 -2.39 -15.24
C SER A 55 -1.30 -1.82 -16.14
N LEU A 56 -0.94 -0.97 -17.11
CA LEU A 56 -1.87 -0.45 -18.11
C LEU A 56 -2.44 -1.57 -19.00
N ALA A 57 -1.59 -2.47 -19.49
CA ALA A 57 -2.02 -3.62 -20.30
C ALA A 57 -2.98 -4.54 -19.53
N MET A 58 -2.67 -4.85 -18.27
CA MET A 58 -3.54 -5.63 -17.38
C MET A 58 -4.89 -4.95 -17.18
N PHE A 59 -4.89 -3.63 -16.94
CA PHE A 59 -6.12 -2.89 -16.73
C PHE A 59 -6.99 -2.80 -17.99
N ILE A 60 -6.38 -2.63 -19.17
CA ILE A 60 -7.09 -2.67 -20.46
C ILE A 60 -7.70 -4.06 -20.68
N LEU A 61 -6.94 -5.12 -20.45
CA LEU A 61 -7.43 -6.50 -20.58
C LEU A 61 -8.61 -6.75 -19.62
N ALA A 62 -8.49 -6.35 -18.36
CA ALA A 62 -9.57 -6.46 -17.39
C ALA A 62 -10.80 -5.63 -17.78
N ALA A 63 -10.63 -4.45 -18.38
CA ALA A 63 -11.75 -3.65 -18.89
C ALA A 63 -12.48 -4.33 -20.06
N VAL A 64 -11.74 -4.99 -20.96
CA VAL A 64 -12.33 -5.82 -22.04
C VAL A 64 -13.11 -7.00 -21.45
N LEU A 65 -12.53 -7.71 -20.48
CA LEU A 65 -13.20 -8.83 -19.81
C LEU A 65 -14.41 -8.39 -18.97
N LEU A 66 -14.40 -7.19 -18.42
CA LEU A 66 -15.58 -6.61 -17.77
C LEU A 66 -16.70 -6.34 -18.78
N PHE A 67 -16.36 -5.99 -20.02
CA PHE A 67 -17.34 -5.90 -21.10
C PHE A 67 -17.89 -7.28 -21.49
N GLU A 68 -17.10 -8.35 -21.41
CA GLU A 68 -17.59 -9.73 -21.59
C GLU A 68 -18.61 -10.12 -20.50
N LEU A 69 -18.44 -9.66 -19.24
CA LEU A 69 -19.50 -9.83 -18.22
C LEU A 69 -20.80 -9.13 -18.63
N TYR A 70 -20.71 -7.93 -19.20
CA TYR A 70 -21.89 -7.24 -19.72
C TYR A 70 -22.54 -8.02 -20.88
N LEU A 71 -21.75 -8.55 -21.81
CA LEU A 71 -22.27 -9.39 -22.90
C LEU A 71 -22.87 -10.71 -22.40
N GLY A 72 -22.41 -11.21 -21.25
CA GLY A 72 -22.91 -12.40 -20.57
C GLY A 72 -24.25 -12.24 -19.85
N ILE A 73 -24.83 -11.02 -19.83
CA ILE A 73 -26.13 -10.74 -19.20
C ILE A 73 -27.24 -11.70 -19.65
N PRO A 74 -27.45 -11.99 -20.96
CA PRO A 74 -28.48 -12.93 -21.39
C PRO A 74 -28.24 -14.35 -20.86
N THR A 75 -27.00 -14.82 -20.88
CA THR A 75 -26.62 -16.15 -20.37
C THR A 75 -26.91 -16.30 -18.87
N VAL A 76 -26.66 -15.26 -18.07
CA VAL A 76 -26.96 -15.28 -16.64
C VAL A 76 -28.47 -15.08 -16.38
N ALA A 77 -29.17 -14.35 -17.24
CA ALA A 77 -30.62 -14.16 -17.14
C ALA A 77 -31.39 -15.48 -17.36
N GLU A 78 -30.92 -16.36 -18.24
CA GLU A 78 -31.48 -17.72 -18.41
C GLU A 78 -31.36 -18.57 -17.14
N ALA A 79 -30.33 -18.30 -16.33
CA ALA A 79 -30.09 -18.94 -15.03
C ALA A 79 -30.82 -18.24 -13.85
N TRP A 80 -31.78 -17.34 -14.11
CA TRP A 80 -32.50 -16.58 -13.07
C TRP A 80 -33.08 -17.44 -11.94
N ASN A 81 -33.59 -18.62 -12.29
CA ASN A 81 -34.26 -19.53 -11.33
C ASN A 81 -33.31 -20.16 -10.32
N HIS A 82 -31.99 -20.04 -10.51
CA HIS A 82 -31.02 -20.52 -9.53
C HIS A 82 -30.98 -19.60 -8.30
N SER A 83 -30.84 -20.21 -7.12
CA SER A 83 -30.73 -19.49 -5.86
C SER A 83 -29.32 -18.91 -5.67
N PHE A 84 -29.21 -17.70 -5.13
CA PHE A 84 -27.95 -17.16 -4.63
C PHE A 84 -27.81 -17.46 -3.15
N SER A 85 -26.65 -17.98 -2.72
CA SER A 85 -26.37 -18.26 -1.31
C SER A 85 -25.63 -17.09 -0.69
N ILE A 86 -26.22 -16.49 0.33
CA ILE A 86 -25.55 -15.50 1.18
C ILE A 86 -24.70 -16.28 2.17
N PHE A 87 -23.38 -16.09 2.14
CA PHE A 87 -22.44 -16.79 3.02
C PHE A 87 -21.54 -15.83 3.79
N ILE A 88 -20.84 -16.36 4.80
CA ILE A 88 -19.75 -15.68 5.51
C ILE A 88 -18.51 -16.57 5.58
N ILE A 89 -17.36 -15.93 5.81
CA ILE A 89 -16.08 -16.61 6.00
C ILE A 89 -15.78 -16.64 7.50
N LEU A 90 -15.89 -17.84 8.09
CA LEU A 90 -15.51 -18.11 9.48
C LEU A 90 -14.54 -19.29 9.52
N ASN A 91 -15.06 -20.50 9.64
CA ASN A 91 -14.31 -21.76 9.54
C ASN A 91 -14.54 -22.39 8.16
N GLY A 92 -14.09 -21.71 7.11
CA GLY A 92 -14.51 -22.01 5.75
C GLY A 92 -15.68 -21.14 5.28
N VAL A 93 -16.22 -21.46 4.11
CA VAL A 93 -17.42 -20.82 3.54
C VAL A 93 -18.65 -21.39 4.23
N THR A 94 -19.32 -20.57 5.04
CA THR A 94 -20.54 -20.97 5.76
C THR A 94 -21.76 -20.29 5.14
N PRO A 95 -22.66 -21.02 4.47
CA PRO A 95 -23.90 -20.45 3.95
C PRO A 95 -24.80 -20.06 5.12
N LEU A 96 -25.40 -18.86 5.05
CA LEU A 96 -26.34 -18.35 6.04
C LEU A 96 -27.79 -18.62 5.60
N PHE A 97 -28.12 -18.22 4.37
CA PHE A 97 -29.44 -18.43 3.76
C PHE A 97 -29.35 -18.30 2.24
N THR A 98 -30.32 -18.91 1.55
CA THR A 98 -30.45 -18.84 0.09
C THR A 98 -31.58 -17.89 -0.29
N LEU A 99 -31.37 -17.16 -1.38
CA LEU A 99 -32.35 -16.27 -1.98
C LEU A 99 -32.73 -16.83 -3.35
N ASP A 100 -33.93 -17.41 -3.43
CA ASP A 100 -34.47 -17.92 -4.69
C ASP A 100 -34.74 -16.77 -5.65
N ASN A 101 -34.62 -17.02 -6.96
CA ASN A 101 -34.97 -16.05 -8.00
C ASN A 101 -34.25 -14.70 -7.83
N SER A 102 -32.99 -14.71 -7.41
CA SER A 102 -32.25 -13.48 -7.09
C SER A 102 -30.91 -13.36 -7.82
N LEU A 103 -30.43 -14.43 -8.44
CA LEU A 103 -29.09 -14.54 -9.01
C LEU A 103 -28.79 -13.41 -9.99
N PHE A 104 -29.70 -13.15 -10.94
CA PHE A 104 -29.50 -12.10 -11.94
C PHE A 104 -29.47 -10.68 -11.34
N ILE A 105 -30.30 -10.39 -10.32
CA ILE A 105 -30.28 -9.08 -9.63
C ILE A 105 -28.90 -8.85 -9.03
N PHE A 106 -28.38 -9.86 -8.31
CA PHE A 106 -27.05 -9.79 -7.71
C PHE A 106 -25.96 -9.68 -8.77
N TYR A 107 -26.09 -10.39 -9.89
CA TYR A 107 -25.14 -10.28 -11.00
C TYR A 107 -25.00 -8.84 -11.53
N ILE A 108 -26.12 -8.17 -11.79
CA ILE A 108 -26.12 -6.76 -12.22
C ILE A 108 -25.54 -5.85 -11.13
N PHE A 109 -25.92 -6.07 -9.87
CA PHE A 109 -25.36 -5.33 -8.74
C PHE A 109 -23.83 -5.46 -8.67
N PHE A 110 -23.29 -6.66 -8.83
CA PHE A 110 -21.86 -6.90 -8.80
C PHE A 110 -21.11 -6.21 -9.94
N ILE A 111 -21.63 -6.26 -11.17
CA ILE A 111 -21.05 -5.53 -12.31
C ILE A 111 -21.00 -4.03 -12.01
N VAL A 112 -22.09 -3.45 -11.47
CA VAL A 112 -22.15 -2.03 -11.10
C VAL A 112 -21.10 -1.68 -10.05
N MET A 113 -20.92 -2.54 -9.04
CA MET A 113 -19.91 -2.33 -7.98
C MET A 113 -18.47 -2.42 -8.50
N ILE A 114 -18.20 -3.34 -9.44
CA ILE A 114 -16.89 -3.43 -10.11
C ILE A 114 -16.64 -2.18 -10.96
N LEU A 115 -17.62 -1.76 -11.77
CA LEU A 115 -17.53 -0.53 -12.58
C LEU A 115 -17.27 0.70 -11.72
N ALA A 116 -18.01 0.88 -10.63
CA ALA A 116 -17.80 1.96 -9.69
C ALA A 116 -16.40 1.93 -9.07
N SER A 117 -15.91 0.74 -8.71
CA SER A 117 -14.57 0.54 -8.15
C SER A 117 -13.47 0.90 -9.15
N PHE A 118 -13.60 0.46 -10.40
CA PHE A 118 -12.68 0.81 -11.49
C PHE A 118 -12.70 2.31 -11.79
N ALA A 119 -13.88 2.95 -11.81
CA ALA A 119 -13.99 4.39 -12.01
C ALA A 119 -13.26 5.17 -10.91
N VAL A 120 -13.46 4.79 -9.64
CA VAL A 120 -12.74 5.40 -8.51
C VAL A 120 -11.24 5.12 -8.61
N LEU A 121 -10.82 3.92 -9.01
CA LEU A 121 -9.41 3.57 -9.22
C LEU A 121 -8.74 4.47 -10.26
N ILE A 122 -9.37 4.66 -11.41
CA ILE A 122 -8.91 5.56 -12.47
C ILE A 122 -8.83 7.00 -11.94
N MET A 123 -9.91 7.50 -11.32
CA MET A 123 -9.98 8.88 -10.83
C MET A 123 -8.88 9.18 -9.80
N ARG A 124 -8.57 8.21 -8.92
CA ARG A 124 -7.52 8.33 -7.89
C ARG A 124 -6.12 8.12 -8.44
N SER A 125 -5.97 7.45 -9.59
CA SER A 125 -4.67 7.12 -10.16
C SER A 125 -4.22 8.09 -11.26
N LYS A 126 -5.15 8.73 -11.99
CA LYS A 126 -4.87 9.43 -13.26
C LYS A 126 -3.67 10.37 -13.24
N THR A 127 -3.53 11.21 -12.21
CA THR A 127 -2.48 12.25 -12.18
C THR A 127 -1.11 11.64 -11.91
N THR A 128 -1.02 10.73 -10.95
CA THR A 128 0.23 10.03 -10.61
C THR A 128 0.61 9.03 -11.68
N PHE A 129 -0.35 8.29 -12.25
CA PHE A 129 -0.10 7.28 -13.27
C PHE A 129 0.43 7.87 -14.58
N VAL A 130 -0.06 9.03 -15.00
CA VAL A 130 0.51 9.76 -16.16
C VAL A 130 1.96 10.17 -15.90
N ARG A 131 2.32 10.53 -14.66
CA ARG A 131 3.72 10.80 -14.29
C ARG A 131 4.57 9.53 -14.32
N GLU A 132 4.04 8.41 -13.84
CA GLU A 132 4.70 7.10 -13.90
C GLU A 132 4.96 6.66 -15.35
N LEU A 133 4.02 6.89 -16.27
CA LEU A 133 4.19 6.61 -17.70
C LEU A 133 5.23 7.51 -18.38
N THR A 134 5.43 8.74 -17.87
CA THR A 134 6.38 9.72 -18.42
C THR A 134 7.74 9.69 -17.71
N MET A 135 8.03 8.62 -16.96
CA MET A 135 9.26 8.42 -16.17
C MET A 135 9.57 9.55 -15.18
N LYS A 136 8.57 10.36 -14.81
CA LYS A 136 8.75 11.44 -13.85
C LYS A 136 8.81 10.84 -12.45
N PRO A 137 9.73 11.30 -11.58
CA PRO A 137 9.83 10.79 -10.22
C PRO A 137 8.51 11.02 -9.49
N VAL A 138 8.03 9.99 -8.80
CA VAL A 138 6.84 10.02 -7.95
C VAL A 138 7.24 9.68 -6.51
N LYS A 139 6.67 10.40 -5.54
CA LYS A 139 6.94 10.14 -4.12
C LYS A 139 6.26 8.84 -3.67
N GLU A 140 5.05 8.63 -4.16
CA GLU A 140 4.26 7.43 -3.92
C GLU A 140 3.61 7.00 -5.22
N HIS A 141 3.56 5.69 -5.44
CA HIS A 141 2.94 5.13 -6.61
C HIS A 141 1.43 5.26 -6.60
N SER A 142 0.84 5.31 -7.79
CA SER A 142 -0.61 5.37 -7.94
C SER A 142 -1.29 4.10 -7.37
N PRO A 143 -2.57 4.19 -6.98
CA PRO A 143 -3.34 3.02 -6.57
C PRO A 143 -3.39 1.94 -7.66
N LEU A 144 -3.59 2.31 -8.93
CA LEU A 144 -3.62 1.36 -10.05
C LEU A 144 -2.30 0.61 -10.19
N TYR A 145 -1.17 1.33 -10.19
CA TYR A 145 0.15 0.70 -10.21
C TYR A 145 0.30 -0.30 -9.05
N THR A 146 -0.04 0.13 -7.84
CA THR A 146 0.11 -0.72 -6.64
C THR A 146 -0.78 -1.97 -6.68
N VAL A 147 -2.02 -1.84 -7.15
CA VAL A 147 -2.93 -2.97 -7.36
C VAL A 147 -2.31 -3.96 -8.35
N CYS A 148 -1.93 -3.51 -9.55
CA CYS A 148 -1.41 -4.38 -10.58
C CYS A 148 -0.08 -5.05 -10.20
N THR A 149 0.85 -4.34 -9.57
CA THR A 149 2.12 -4.95 -9.13
C THR A 149 1.94 -5.96 -8.01
N LEU A 150 0.95 -5.78 -7.14
CA LEU A 150 0.57 -6.81 -6.16
C LEU A 150 -0.05 -8.03 -6.86
N ILE A 151 -0.88 -7.85 -7.90
CA ILE A 151 -1.43 -8.98 -8.68
C ILE A 151 -0.30 -9.75 -9.36
N MET A 152 0.69 -9.08 -9.97
CA MET A 152 1.86 -9.74 -10.57
C MET A 152 2.56 -10.67 -9.57
N VAL A 153 2.72 -10.20 -8.32
CA VAL A 153 3.31 -10.99 -7.24
C VAL A 153 2.40 -12.14 -6.84
N SER A 154 1.09 -11.90 -6.67
CA SER A 154 0.12 -12.94 -6.33
C SER A 154 0.02 -14.04 -7.39
N VAL A 155 0.09 -13.69 -8.67
CA VAL A 155 0.09 -14.64 -9.78
C VAL A 155 1.40 -15.43 -9.83
N LEU A 156 2.56 -14.78 -9.64
CA LEU A 156 3.83 -15.49 -9.54
C LEU A 156 3.81 -16.52 -8.38
N VAL A 157 3.35 -16.11 -7.19
CA VAL A 157 3.22 -17.02 -6.05
C VAL A 157 2.23 -18.15 -6.38
N SER A 158 1.11 -17.83 -7.05
CA SER A 158 0.14 -18.84 -7.48
C SER A 158 0.77 -19.88 -8.40
N ILE A 159 1.56 -19.47 -9.40
CA ILE A 159 2.25 -20.38 -10.31
C ILE A 159 3.28 -21.23 -9.56
N ILE A 160 4.07 -20.63 -8.66
CA ILE A 160 5.06 -21.39 -7.90
C ILE A 160 4.38 -22.48 -7.05
N ILE A 161 3.32 -22.12 -6.31
CA ILE A 161 2.70 -23.05 -5.35
C ILE A 161 1.73 -24.04 -6.00
N GLN A 162 0.93 -23.63 -7.00
CA GLN A 162 -0.09 -24.51 -7.62
C GLN A 162 0.41 -25.24 -8.87
N VAL A 163 1.49 -24.78 -9.52
CA VAL A 163 2.00 -25.41 -10.75
C VAL A 163 3.37 -26.01 -10.52
N VAL A 164 4.36 -25.21 -10.10
CA VAL A 164 5.74 -25.66 -10.01
C VAL A 164 5.95 -26.69 -8.90
N ILE A 165 5.50 -26.42 -7.67
CA ILE A 165 5.69 -27.34 -6.53
C ILE A 165 5.00 -28.70 -6.77
N PRO A 166 3.70 -28.78 -7.14
CA PRO A 166 3.05 -30.06 -7.41
C PRO A 166 3.77 -30.83 -8.49
N ALA A 167 4.16 -30.18 -9.60
CA ALA A 167 4.89 -30.81 -10.69
C ALA A 167 6.23 -31.41 -10.25
N LEU A 168 6.98 -30.72 -9.39
CA LEU A 168 8.24 -31.25 -8.81
C LEU A 168 8.02 -32.48 -7.92
N THR A 169 6.82 -32.65 -7.38
CA THR A 169 6.43 -33.80 -6.53
C THR A 169 5.64 -34.88 -7.29
N GLY A 170 5.49 -34.75 -8.61
CA GLY A 170 4.66 -35.65 -9.41
C GLY A 170 3.16 -35.55 -9.14
N GLN A 171 2.70 -34.46 -8.50
CA GLN A 171 1.31 -34.18 -8.20
C GLN A 171 0.76 -33.11 -9.16
N THR A 172 -0.55 -32.99 -9.24
CA THR A 172 -1.24 -31.91 -9.95
C THR A 172 -2.11 -31.15 -8.97
N SER A 173 -2.17 -29.81 -9.11
CA SER A 173 -3.17 -29.03 -8.41
C SER A 173 -4.51 -29.15 -9.13
N HIS A 174 -5.59 -29.28 -8.36
CA HIS A 174 -6.96 -29.30 -8.85
C HIS A 174 -7.61 -27.93 -8.66
N SER A 175 -8.21 -27.43 -9.73
CA SER A 175 -9.19 -26.35 -9.67
C SER A 175 -10.58 -26.93 -9.55
N PRO A 176 -11.55 -26.19 -8.99
CA PRO A 176 -12.97 -26.55 -9.09
C PRO A 176 -13.31 -26.86 -10.55
N SER A 177 -13.95 -28.00 -10.79
CA SER A 177 -14.50 -28.32 -12.12
C SER A 177 -15.67 -27.37 -12.36
N VAL A 178 -15.53 -26.49 -13.35
CA VAL A 178 -16.69 -25.83 -13.93
C VAL A 178 -17.21 -26.78 -14.99
N ASP A 179 -18.50 -27.10 -14.93
CA ASP A 179 -19.18 -27.77 -16.05
C ASP A 179 -19.13 -26.82 -17.26
N ASP A 180 -18.51 -27.26 -18.35
CA ASP A 180 -18.36 -26.45 -19.58
C ASP A 180 -19.75 -25.99 -20.11
N ASP A 181 -20.81 -26.73 -19.79
CA ASP A 181 -22.19 -26.43 -20.15
C ASP A 181 -22.80 -25.28 -19.31
N ALA A 182 -22.16 -24.87 -18.21
CA ALA A 182 -22.68 -23.87 -17.27
C ALA A 182 -21.88 -22.55 -17.30
N LYS A 183 -21.62 -21.99 -18.48
CA LYS A 183 -20.94 -20.69 -18.68
C LYS A 183 -21.42 -19.57 -17.74
N TRP A 184 -22.71 -19.57 -17.37
CA TRP A 184 -23.26 -18.63 -16.40
C TRP A 184 -22.56 -18.68 -15.03
N GLN A 185 -22.06 -19.84 -14.58
CA GLN A 185 -21.35 -20.00 -13.31
C GLN A 185 -20.01 -19.26 -13.32
N ILE A 186 -19.26 -19.35 -14.41
CA ILE A 186 -18.00 -18.61 -14.58
C ILE A 186 -18.27 -17.11 -14.56
N LEU A 187 -19.24 -16.66 -15.35
CA LEU A 187 -19.63 -15.25 -15.43
C LEU A 187 -20.06 -14.74 -14.05
N PHE A 188 -20.94 -15.47 -13.38
CA PHE A 188 -21.44 -15.11 -12.06
C PHE A 188 -20.31 -15.07 -11.02
N SER A 189 -19.48 -16.12 -10.94
CA SER A 189 -18.36 -16.20 -9.98
C SER A 189 -17.31 -15.12 -10.23
N ALA A 190 -17.03 -14.79 -11.49
CA ALA A 190 -16.11 -13.72 -11.85
C ALA A 190 -16.60 -12.33 -11.41
N ALA A 191 -17.93 -12.13 -11.31
CA ALA A 191 -18.53 -10.88 -10.83
C ALA A 191 -18.75 -10.86 -9.31
N GLU A 192 -19.25 -11.97 -8.75
CA GLU A 192 -19.67 -12.10 -7.36
C GLU A 192 -18.50 -12.07 -6.38
N ALA A 193 -17.50 -12.94 -6.59
CA ALA A 193 -16.39 -13.10 -5.66
C ALA A 193 -15.63 -11.78 -5.39
N PRO A 194 -15.29 -10.94 -6.40
CA PRO A 194 -14.63 -9.66 -6.16
C PRO A 194 -15.36 -8.68 -5.26
N VAL A 195 -16.69 -8.75 -5.21
CA VAL A 195 -17.50 -7.80 -4.44
C VAL A 195 -17.89 -8.42 -3.11
N TRP A 196 -18.48 -9.61 -3.13
CA TRP A 196 -19.05 -10.24 -1.95
C TRP A 196 -17.97 -10.72 -0.97
N GLU A 197 -16.93 -11.39 -1.45
CA GLU A 197 -15.85 -11.85 -0.58
C GLU A 197 -15.05 -10.69 0.02
N GLU A 198 -14.93 -9.56 -0.69
CA GLU A 198 -14.26 -8.37 -0.18
C GLU A 198 -15.11 -7.62 0.86
N LEU A 199 -16.44 -7.61 0.72
CA LEU A 199 -17.32 -7.10 1.77
C LEU A 199 -17.16 -7.93 3.05
N ILE A 200 -17.13 -9.24 2.95
CA ILE A 200 -16.97 -10.12 4.11
C ILE A 200 -15.55 -10.00 4.69
N SER A 201 -14.54 -10.26 3.88
CA SER A 201 -13.16 -10.35 4.37
C SER A 201 -12.58 -9.00 4.81
N ARG A 202 -13.04 -7.88 4.24
CA ARG A 202 -12.52 -6.55 4.58
C ARG A 202 -13.43 -5.78 5.50
N VAL A 203 -14.73 -5.69 5.20
CA VAL A 203 -15.63 -4.92 6.07
C VAL A 203 -15.94 -5.72 7.32
N LEU A 204 -16.35 -6.98 7.19
CA LEU A 204 -16.75 -7.79 8.36
C LEU A 204 -15.56 -8.28 9.18
N LEU A 205 -14.44 -8.70 8.57
CA LEU A 205 -13.30 -9.26 9.30
C LEU A 205 -12.17 -8.27 9.64
N ILE A 206 -12.16 -7.05 9.08
CA ILE A 206 -11.16 -6.02 9.40
C ILE A 206 -11.83 -4.74 9.90
N GLY A 207 -12.73 -4.17 9.08
CA GLY A 207 -13.39 -2.89 9.32
C GLY A 207 -14.19 -2.85 10.62
N ILE A 208 -15.17 -3.74 10.75
CA ILE A 208 -16.05 -3.84 11.92
C ILE A 208 -15.25 -4.16 13.20
N PRO A 209 -14.32 -5.14 13.23
CA PRO A 209 -13.49 -5.38 14.40
C PRO A 209 -12.65 -4.16 14.82
N LEU A 210 -12.05 -3.44 13.86
CA LEU A 210 -11.33 -2.21 14.14
C LEU A 210 -12.25 -1.12 14.69
N LEU A 211 -13.49 -1.01 14.20
CA LEU A 211 -14.47 -0.08 14.73
C LEU A 211 -14.81 -0.41 16.19
N VAL A 212 -15.05 -1.69 16.50
CA VAL A 212 -15.34 -2.14 17.87
C VAL A 212 -14.18 -1.81 18.80
N VAL A 213 -12.94 -2.12 18.40
CA VAL A 213 -11.75 -1.79 19.20
C VAL A 213 -11.63 -0.28 19.43
N ASP A 214 -11.77 0.54 18.39
CA ASP A 214 -11.65 1.99 18.52
C ASP A 214 -12.79 2.60 19.35
N LEU A 215 -14.00 2.01 19.32
CA LEU A 215 -15.11 2.40 20.18
C LEU A 215 -14.83 2.07 21.65
N VAL A 216 -14.31 0.88 21.95
CA VAL A 216 -13.93 0.49 23.31
C VAL A 216 -12.79 1.39 23.83
N LEU A 217 -11.77 1.64 23.01
CA LEU A 217 -10.66 2.52 23.38
C LEU A 217 -11.10 3.96 23.63
N ASN A 218 -12.02 4.50 22.81
CA ASN A 218 -12.60 5.82 23.03
C ASN A 218 -13.49 5.88 24.29
N ALA A 219 -14.19 4.79 24.62
CA ALA A 219 -15.01 4.71 25.82
C ALA A 219 -14.15 4.72 27.10
N VAL A 220 -13.04 3.97 27.09
CA VAL A 220 -12.09 3.86 28.22
C VAL A 220 -11.18 5.08 28.35
N ASN A 221 -10.72 5.63 27.21
CA ASN A 221 -9.83 6.77 27.17
C ASN A 221 -10.45 7.90 26.35
N LYS A 222 -11.02 8.91 27.02
CA LYS A 222 -11.67 10.06 26.37
C LYS A 222 -10.73 10.93 25.54
N LYS A 223 -9.41 10.82 25.71
CA LYS A 223 -8.41 11.47 24.85
C LYS A 223 -8.13 10.71 23.55
N TYR A 224 -8.62 9.48 23.43
CA TYR A 224 -8.46 8.66 22.23
C TYR A 224 -9.44 9.12 21.15
N GLU A 225 -8.95 9.70 20.06
CA GLU A 225 -9.80 10.08 18.93
C GLU A 225 -9.98 8.91 17.96
N ARG A 226 -11.22 8.45 17.83
CA ARG A 226 -11.61 7.43 16.84
C ARG A 226 -11.52 7.98 15.42
N LYS A 227 -11.37 7.08 14.44
CA LYS A 227 -11.44 7.46 13.03
C LYS A 227 -12.89 7.67 12.59
N PRO A 228 -13.14 8.39 11.48
CA PRO A 228 -14.50 8.53 10.93
C PRO A 228 -15.10 7.18 10.52
N LEU A 229 -16.41 6.99 10.76
CA LEU A 229 -17.12 5.72 10.51
C LEU A 229 -16.91 5.18 9.09
N LYS A 230 -16.91 6.07 8.10
CA LYS A 230 -16.70 5.73 6.69
C LYS A 230 -15.40 4.97 6.43
N ARG A 231 -14.35 5.16 7.24
CA ARG A 231 -13.07 4.45 7.06
C ARG A 231 -13.21 2.96 7.39
N TYR A 232 -14.04 2.59 8.36
CA TYR A 232 -14.22 1.17 8.71
C TYR A 232 -15.04 0.41 7.66
N ILE A 233 -15.89 1.10 6.87
CA ILE A 233 -16.71 0.48 5.83
C ILE A 233 -16.05 0.58 4.45
N LEU A 234 -15.65 1.79 4.05
CA LEU A 234 -15.05 2.05 2.74
C LEU A 234 -13.53 1.88 2.73
N GLY A 235 -12.91 1.62 3.88
CA GLY A 235 -11.46 1.51 4.02
C GLY A 235 -10.72 2.85 3.85
N GLY A 236 -9.40 2.74 3.73
CA GLY A 236 -8.49 3.83 3.37
C GLY A 236 -8.05 4.71 4.54
N GLY A 237 -6.81 5.18 4.48
CA GLY A 237 -6.25 6.14 5.45
C GLY A 237 -6.05 5.55 6.85
N PHE A 238 -5.81 4.24 6.96
CA PHE A 238 -5.33 3.63 8.21
C PHE A 238 -3.82 3.72 8.30
N SER A 239 -3.32 4.01 9.49
CA SER A 239 -1.93 3.74 9.87
C SER A 239 -1.77 2.25 10.20
N PHE A 240 -0.68 1.63 9.77
CA PHE A 240 -0.35 0.24 10.09
C PHE A 240 0.18 0.13 11.53
N GLY A 241 -0.74 0.09 12.49
CA GLY A 241 -0.45 -0.24 13.89
C GLY A 241 -0.67 -1.72 14.20
N SER A 242 -0.39 -2.12 15.44
CA SER A 242 -0.46 -3.52 15.86
C SER A 242 -1.85 -4.15 15.65
N LYS A 243 -2.92 -3.40 15.95
CA LYS A 243 -4.31 -3.89 15.75
C LYS A 243 -4.67 -4.03 14.28
N GLU A 244 -4.27 -3.08 13.43
CA GLU A 244 -4.49 -3.15 11.99
C GLU A 244 -3.74 -4.34 11.37
N ILE A 245 -2.51 -4.60 11.80
CA ILE A 245 -1.71 -5.75 11.36
C ILE A 245 -2.33 -7.07 11.85
N LEU A 246 -2.78 -7.13 13.10
CA LEU A 246 -3.42 -8.32 13.67
C LEU A 246 -4.65 -8.73 12.85
N PHE A 247 -5.59 -7.82 12.62
CA PHE A 247 -6.79 -8.13 11.83
C PHE A 247 -6.48 -8.39 10.36
N LEU A 248 -5.46 -7.73 9.79
CA LEU A 248 -4.97 -8.04 8.45
C LEU A 248 -4.49 -9.50 8.35
N LEU A 249 -3.66 -9.95 9.28
CA LEU A 249 -3.14 -11.32 9.29
C LEU A 249 -4.25 -12.35 9.48
N ILE A 250 -5.14 -12.13 10.46
CA ILE A 250 -6.27 -13.04 10.74
C ILE A 250 -7.18 -13.16 9.52
N SER A 251 -7.64 -12.02 8.97
CA SER A 251 -8.51 -12.00 7.77
C SER A 251 -7.87 -12.71 6.58
N SER A 252 -6.56 -12.52 6.37
CA SER A 252 -5.85 -13.13 5.25
C SER A 252 -5.70 -14.65 5.37
N ILE A 253 -5.42 -15.16 6.58
CA ILE A 253 -5.34 -16.60 6.84
C ILE A 253 -6.72 -17.24 6.69
N MET A 254 -7.77 -16.61 7.24
CA MET A 254 -9.15 -17.08 7.09
C MET A 254 -9.57 -17.11 5.61
N PHE A 255 -9.20 -16.09 4.84
CA PHE A 255 -9.46 -16.04 3.40
C PHE A 255 -8.78 -17.20 2.66
N GLY A 256 -7.51 -17.48 2.98
CA GLY A 256 -6.80 -18.63 2.41
C GLY A 256 -7.41 -19.97 2.79
N TYR A 257 -7.79 -20.14 4.06
CA TYR A 257 -8.44 -21.35 4.54
C TYR A 257 -9.82 -21.58 3.92
N ALA A 258 -10.57 -20.51 3.65
CA ALA A 258 -11.89 -20.60 3.00
C ALA A 258 -11.85 -21.27 1.63
N HIS A 259 -10.72 -21.16 0.93
CA HIS A 259 -10.55 -21.76 -0.39
C HIS A 259 -10.34 -23.28 -0.36
N LEU A 260 -10.01 -23.88 0.79
CA LEU A 260 -9.85 -25.33 0.91
C LEU A 260 -11.16 -26.12 0.63
N GLY A 261 -12.33 -25.48 0.79
CA GLY A 261 -13.61 -26.13 0.55
C GLY A 261 -13.92 -26.38 -0.94
N GLY A 262 -13.37 -25.55 -1.83
CA GLY A 262 -13.57 -25.68 -3.29
C GLY A 262 -12.30 -25.97 -4.09
N TRP A 263 -11.13 -25.71 -3.50
CA TRP A 263 -9.81 -25.93 -4.09
C TRP A 263 -9.00 -26.88 -3.20
N ASP A 264 -7.85 -27.33 -3.71
CA ASP A 264 -6.91 -28.12 -2.93
C ASP A 264 -6.07 -27.29 -1.93
N VAL A 265 -5.22 -28.00 -1.19
CA VAL A 265 -4.29 -27.42 -0.20
C VAL A 265 -3.28 -26.45 -0.82
N TYR A 266 -2.95 -26.61 -2.11
CA TYR A 266 -2.01 -25.73 -2.81
C TYR A 266 -2.60 -24.34 -3.05
N LYS A 267 -3.93 -24.16 -2.94
CA LYS A 267 -4.58 -22.85 -3.03
C LYS A 267 -4.45 -22.00 -1.76
N ILE A 268 -4.29 -22.62 -0.59
CA ILE A 268 -4.32 -21.92 0.71
C ILE A 268 -3.27 -20.81 0.76
N ILE A 269 -2.02 -21.12 0.41
CA ILE A 269 -0.90 -20.15 0.48
C ILE A 269 -1.10 -19.00 -0.52
N PRO A 270 -1.34 -19.25 -1.83
CA PRO A 270 -1.65 -18.19 -2.79
C PRO A 270 -2.84 -17.32 -2.39
N ALA A 271 -3.94 -17.94 -1.93
CA ALA A 271 -5.12 -17.20 -1.47
C ALA A 271 -4.81 -16.37 -0.22
N THR A 272 -4.01 -16.87 0.73
CA THR A 272 -3.53 -16.09 1.88
C THR A 272 -2.72 -14.87 1.44
N VAL A 273 -1.79 -15.04 0.48
CA VAL A 273 -0.98 -13.95 -0.06
C VAL A 273 -1.83 -12.90 -0.79
N ALA A 274 -2.82 -13.35 -1.58
CA ALA A 274 -3.80 -12.46 -2.18
C ALA A 274 -4.64 -11.72 -1.12
N GLY A 275 -5.06 -12.43 -0.06
CA GLY A 275 -5.76 -11.88 1.09
C GLY A 275 -4.95 -10.79 1.81
N LEU A 276 -3.64 -10.98 1.97
CA LEU A 276 -2.73 -9.96 2.52
C LEU A 276 -2.65 -8.73 1.61
N ALA A 277 -2.52 -8.93 0.30
CA ALA A 277 -2.48 -7.84 -0.67
C ALA A 277 -3.79 -7.02 -0.64
N MET A 278 -4.94 -7.69 -0.69
CA MET A 278 -6.27 -7.06 -0.63
C MET A 278 -6.52 -6.37 0.71
N GLY A 279 -6.21 -7.01 1.84
CA GLY A 279 -6.31 -6.38 3.16
C GLY A 279 -5.41 -5.14 3.30
N TYR A 280 -4.19 -5.17 2.76
CA TYR A 280 -3.31 -4.00 2.68
C TYR A 280 -3.94 -2.88 1.84
N LEU A 281 -4.50 -3.21 0.67
CA LEU A 281 -5.16 -2.25 -0.22
C LEU A 281 -6.40 -1.62 0.44
N PHE A 282 -7.19 -2.42 1.16
CA PHE A 282 -8.33 -1.93 1.94
C PHE A 282 -7.91 -0.92 3.01
N LEU A 283 -6.88 -1.22 3.80
CA LEU A 283 -6.39 -0.31 4.85
C LEU A 283 -5.77 0.97 4.28
N LYS A 284 -5.00 0.85 3.19
CA LYS A 284 -4.26 1.97 2.60
C LYS A 284 -5.14 2.85 1.71
N TYR A 285 -5.78 2.27 0.70
CA TYR A 285 -6.52 3.00 -0.33
C TYR A 285 -8.02 2.93 -0.12
N GLY A 286 -8.55 1.77 0.24
CA GLY A 286 -9.97 1.55 0.48
C GLY A 286 -10.53 0.32 -0.21
N LEU A 287 -11.80 0.04 0.06
CA LEU A 287 -12.54 -1.11 -0.45
C LEU A 287 -12.54 -1.17 -1.98
N TYR A 288 -12.65 -0.02 -2.66
CA TYR A 288 -12.60 0.03 -4.13
C TYR A 288 -11.31 -0.57 -4.70
N ALA A 289 -10.17 -0.39 -4.03
CA ALA A 289 -8.89 -0.90 -4.51
C ALA A 289 -8.79 -2.42 -4.28
N SER A 290 -9.38 -2.90 -3.19
CA SER A 290 -9.51 -4.33 -2.87
C SER A 290 -10.39 -5.05 -3.89
N ILE A 291 -11.60 -4.52 -4.14
CA ILE A 291 -12.52 -5.02 -5.18
C ILE A 291 -11.84 -4.99 -6.54
N SER A 292 -11.13 -3.90 -6.87
CA SER A 292 -10.46 -3.80 -8.17
C SER A 292 -9.33 -4.83 -8.31
N PHE A 293 -8.56 -5.07 -7.26
CA PHE A 293 -7.53 -6.12 -7.25
C PHE A 293 -8.17 -7.49 -7.53
N HIS A 294 -9.22 -7.82 -6.78
CA HIS A 294 -9.86 -9.12 -6.88
C HIS A 294 -10.52 -9.28 -8.27
N ALA A 295 -11.21 -8.26 -8.75
CA ALA A 295 -11.85 -8.26 -10.07
C ALA A 295 -10.83 -8.42 -11.20
N ILE A 296 -9.74 -7.64 -11.22
CA ILE A 296 -8.70 -7.77 -12.25
C ILE A 296 -8.10 -9.18 -12.22
N ASN A 297 -7.79 -9.71 -11.03
CA ASN A 297 -7.22 -11.03 -10.89
C ASN A 297 -8.18 -12.13 -11.37
N ASN A 298 -9.46 -12.08 -11.03
CA ASN A 298 -10.45 -13.07 -11.45
C ASN A 298 -10.78 -12.96 -12.94
N LEU A 299 -10.99 -11.76 -13.45
CA LEU A 299 -11.28 -11.55 -14.87
C LEU A 299 -10.15 -12.11 -15.73
N ILE A 300 -8.89 -11.77 -15.43
CA ILE A 300 -7.73 -12.30 -16.16
C ILE A 300 -7.60 -13.82 -15.91
N GLY A 301 -7.81 -14.29 -14.68
CA GLY A 301 -7.72 -15.71 -14.33
C GLY A 301 -8.75 -16.58 -15.05
N PHE A 302 -9.95 -16.06 -15.32
CA PHE A 302 -11.01 -16.73 -16.07
C PHE A 302 -11.03 -16.39 -17.56
N SER A 303 -10.04 -15.66 -18.07
CA SER A 303 -10.09 -15.12 -19.43
C SER A 303 -10.27 -16.21 -20.50
N THR A 304 -9.63 -17.37 -20.31
CA THR A 304 -9.70 -18.51 -21.24
C THR A 304 -11.05 -19.22 -21.23
N SER A 305 -11.84 -19.07 -20.17
CA SER A 305 -13.17 -19.68 -20.04
C SER A 305 -14.29 -18.71 -20.40
N MET A 306 -13.99 -17.41 -20.49
CA MET A 306 -14.95 -16.38 -20.88
C MET A 306 -14.99 -16.15 -22.39
N ASN A 307 -13.83 -16.22 -23.05
CA ASN A 307 -13.68 -15.90 -24.46
C ASN A 307 -12.67 -16.85 -25.17
N ASP A 308 -13.16 -17.58 -26.17
CA ASP A 308 -12.40 -18.60 -26.90
C ASP A 308 -11.75 -18.07 -28.18
N ASN A 309 -11.82 -16.76 -28.44
CA ASN A 309 -11.23 -16.16 -29.63
C ASN A 309 -9.69 -16.33 -29.61
N PRO A 310 -9.08 -16.98 -30.63
CA PRO A 310 -7.65 -17.28 -30.59
C PRO A 310 -6.73 -16.06 -30.46
N ALA A 311 -7.11 -14.93 -31.06
CA ALA A 311 -6.33 -13.69 -30.96
C ALA A 311 -6.42 -13.10 -29.54
N PHE A 312 -7.61 -13.15 -28.93
CA PHE A 312 -7.81 -12.76 -27.54
C PHE A 312 -6.99 -13.65 -26.59
N LEU A 313 -7.04 -14.97 -26.77
CA LEU A 313 -6.27 -15.93 -25.96
C LEU A 313 -4.76 -15.68 -26.04
N LEU A 314 -4.24 -15.36 -27.22
CA LEU A 314 -2.83 -15.00 -27.39
C LEU A 314 -2.48 -13.73 -26.60
N ILE A 315 -3.30 -12.69 -26.69
CA ILE A 315 -3.09 -11.43 -25.96
C ILE A 315 -3.15 -11.66 -24.45
N ALA A 316 -4.19 -12.36 -23.96
CA ALA A 316 -4.34 -12.69 -22.55
C ALA A 316 -3.16 -13.52 -22.03
N GLY A 317 -2.70 -14.51 -22.81
CA GLY A 317 -1.52 -15.31 -22.50
C GLY A 317 -0.24 -14.49 -22.41
N LEU A 318 -0.04 -13.53 -23.33
CA LEU A 318 1.12 -12.63 -23.29
C LEU A 318 1.08 -11.70 -22.07
N VAL A 319 -0.08 -11.13 -21.72
CA VAL A 319 -0.22 -10.31 -20.51
C VAL A 319 0.06 -11.15 -19.26
N SER A 320 -0.49 -12.36 -19.16
CA SER A 320 -0.24 -13.28 -18.04
C SER A 320 1.24 -13.67 -17.93
N LEU A 321 1.92 -13.90 -19.06
CA LEU A 321 3.38 -14.15 -19.08
C LEU A 321 4.15 -12.94 -18.54
N LEU A 322 3.81 -11.73 -18.98
CA LEU A 322 4.43 -10.51 -18.45
C LEU A 322 4.18 -10.37 -16.95
N MET A 323 2.99 -10.71 -16.46
CA MET A 323 2.71 -10.67 -15.02
C MET A 323 3.64 -11.58 -14.22
N VAL A 324 3.94 -12.78 -14.72
CA VAL A 324 4.89 -13.71 -14.08
C VAL A 324 6.31 -13.16 -14.11
N LEU A 325 6.77 -12.70 -15.29
CA LEU A 325 8.13 -12.18 -15.47
C LEU A 325 8.40 -10.95 -14.60
N PHE A 326 7.46 -10.00 -14.57
CA PHE A 326 7.57 -8.79 -13.76
C PHE A 326 7.24 -9.03 -12.28
N GLY A 327 6.50 -10.09 -11.95
CA GLY A 327 6.25 -10.50 -10.57
C GLY A 327 7.53 -10.79 -9.79
N ILE A 328 8.59 -11.29 -10.44
CA ILE A 328 9.86 -11.67 -9.78
C ILE A 328 10.54 -10.48 -9.09
N PRO A 329 10.88 -9.38 -9.80
CA PRO A 329 11.50 -8.22 -9.16
C PRO A 329 10.58 -7.54 -8.14
N TYR A 330 9.26 -7.54 -8.35
CA TYR A 330 8.32 -7.00 -7.36
C TYR A 330 8.23 -7.84 -6.10
N LEU A 331 8.24 -9.17 -6.22
CA LEU A 331 8.26 -10.09 -5.08
C LEU A 331 9.53 -9.86 -4.26
N ALA A 332 10.70 -9.78 -4.90
CA ALA A 332 11.96 -9.49 -4.22
C ALA A 332 11.91 -8.13 -3.49
N ASN A 333 11.40 -7.09 -4.14
CA ASN A 333 11.27 -5.75 -3.56
C ASN A 333 10.32 -5.72 -2.35
N TYR A 334 9.14 -6.35 -2.45
CA TYR A 334 8.18 -6.39 -1.35
C TYR A 334 8.68 -7.27 -0.20
N ALA A 335 9.27 -8.42 -0.49
CA ALA A 335 9.90 -9.28 0.52
C ALA A 335 10.99 -8.52 1.29
N TYR A 336 11.85 -7.76 0.59
CA TYR A 336 12.87 -6.92 1.22
C TYR A 336 12.27 -5.81 2.10
N LYS A 337 11.19 -5.15 1.64
CA LYS A 337 10.51 -4.12 2.43
C LYS A 337 9.89 -4.69 3.70
N VAL A 338 9.26 -5.86 3.60
CA VAL A 338 8.67 -6.56 4.74
C VAL A 338 9.77 -7.01 5.72
N SER A 339 10.85 -7.62 5.24
CA SER A 339 11.95 -8.07 6.11
C SER A 339 12.58 -6.91 6.86
N LYS A 340 12.88 -5.79 6.17
CA LYS A 340 13.40 -4.58 6.81
C LYS A 340 12.45 -3.99 7.85
N TRP A 341 11.15 -4.01 7.58
CA TRP A 341 10.14 -3.55 8.53
C TRP A 341 10.07 -4.46 9.77
N ILE A 342 10.15 -5.78 9.59
CA ILE A 342 10.19 -6.75 10.68
C ILE A 342 11.46 -6.54 11.52
N SER A 343 12.64 -6.47 10.91
CA SER A 343 13.91 -6.25 11.63
C SER A 343 13.86 -4.98 12.49
N LYS A 344 13.38 -3.87 11.93
CA LYS A 344 13.23 -2.61 12.69
C LYS A 344 12.19 -2.69 13.81
N SER A 345 11.17 -3.52 13.65
CA SER A 345 10.12 -3.69 14.67
C SER A 345 10.61 -4.56 15.83
N ILE A 346 11.51 -5.51 15.55
CA ILE A 346 12.22 -6.32 16.55
C ILE A 346 13.30 -5.50 17.27
N GLU A 347 13.98 -4.59 16.56
CA GLU A 347 15.03 -3.71 17.11
C GLU A 347 14.51 -2.57 18.01
N LYS A 348 13.19 -2.43 18.22
CA LYS A 348 12.71 -1.47 19.23
C LYS A 348 13.28 -1.87 20.59
N PRO A 349 14.00 -0.98 21.29
CA PRO A 349 14.84 -1.38 22.41
C PRO A 349 13.98 -1.97 23.53
N LYS A 350 14.43 -3.09 24.09
CA LYS A 350 14.27 -3.31 25.54
C LYS A 350 14.64 -2.00 26.20
N GLY A 351 13.75 -1.51 27.07
CA GLY A 351 13.87 -0.20 27.69
C GLY A 351 15.31 0.08 28.08
N VAL A 352 15.71 1.34 27.95
CA VAL A 352 16.78 1.86 28.78
C VAL A 352 16.41 1.42 30.19
N ALA A 353 17.07 0.38 30.67
CA ALA A 353 17.11 0.10 32.08
C ALA A 353 17.59 1.41 32.67
N GLN A 354 16.73 2.09 33.42
CA GLN A 354 17.24 3.00 34.43
C GLN A 354 18.36 2.22 35.12
N PRO A 355 19.59 2.78 35.20
CA PRO A 355 20.60 2.18 36.03
C PRO A 355 19.97 1.97 37.40
N LEU A 356 19.85 0.71 37.79
CA LEU A 356 19.53 0.32 39.15
C LEU A 356 20.42 1.15 40.06
N ALA A 357 19.78 1.81 41.02
CA ALA A 357 20.34 2.45 42.21
C ALA A 357 21.87 2.43 42.27
N ALA A 358 22.49 3.56 41.92
CA ALA A 358 23.79 3.85 42.48
C ALA A 358 23.57 4.04 43.98
N ASP A 359 24.25 3.21 44.77
CA ASP A 359 24.30 3.29 46.23
C ASP A 359 24.48 4.76 46.69
N GLU A 360 23.69 5.15 47.69
CA GLU A 360 23.84 6.41 48.40
C GLU A 360 25.25 6.47 49.02
N CYS A 361 26.15 7.20 48.37
CA CYS A 361 27.42 7.60 48.95
C CYS A 361 27.12 8.78 49.91
N PRO A 362 27.57 8.73 51.19
CA PRO A 362 27.27 9.81 52.13
C PRO A 362 28.00 11.10 51.72
N LEU A 363 27.23 12.19 51.70
CA LEU A 363 27.68 13.55 51.39
C LEU A 363 28.83 13.96 52.30
N PRO A 364 29.96 14.46 51.75
CA PRO A 364 30.93 15.24 52.53
C PRO A 364 30.35 16.63 52.84
N GLU A 365 30.64 17.11 54.05
CA GLU A 365 30.29 18.45 54.56
C GLU A 365 30.62 19.57 53.55
N GLU A 366 29.70 20.52 53.46
CA GLU A 366 29.84 21.76 52.69
C GLU A 366 31.00 22.61 53.23
N GLU A 367 32.03 22.81 52.39
CA GLU A 367 32.99 23.91 52.53
C GLU A 367 32.71 25.01 51.47
N PRO A 368 33.04 26.28 51.78
CA PRO A 368 32.43 27.44 51.13
C PRO A 368 32.95 27.72 49.72
N VAL A 369 32.03 28.25 48.93
CA VAL A 369 32.11 28.70 47.54
C VAL A 369 33.43 29.43 47.20
N GLN A 370 34.21 28.85 46.31
CA GLN A 370 35.17 29.58 45.46
C GLN A 370 34.58 29.69 44.04
N GLU A 371 34.40 30.92 43.58
CA GLU A 371 34.06 31.23 42.20
C GLU A 371 35.16 30.71 41.26
N MET A 372 34.82 29.71 40.46
CA MET A 372 35.64 29.27 39.34
C MET A 372 34.86 29.43 38.05
N HIS A 373 35.39 30.30 37.19
CA HIS A 373 34.94 30.54 35.83
C HIS A 373 34.75 29.22 35.06
N SER A 374 33.51 28.92 34.67
CA SER A 374 33.22 27.91 33.66
C SER A 374 33.44 28.49 32.27
N GLU A 375 34.44 28.01 31.56
CA GLU A 375 34.58 28.21 30.11
C GLU A 375 33.38 27.59 29.37
N PRO A 376 32.82 28.26 28.34
CA PRO A 376 31.74 27.68 27.55
C PRO A 376 32.28 26.60 26.60
N GLU A 377 31.64 25.43 26.62
CA GLU A 377 31.82 24.36 25.64
C GLU A 377 31.70 24.88 24.20
N PRO A 378 32.42 24.30 23.23
CA PRO A 378 32.44 24.77 21.85
C PRO A 378 31.06 24.62 21.20
N ASN A 379 30.45 25.76 20.93
CA ASN A 379 29.19 25.94 20.22
C ASN A 379 29.06 25.04 18.99
N THR A 380 28.10 24.12 19.02
CA THR A 380 27.54 23.52 17.82
C THR A 380 26.78 24.60 17.06
N ILE A 381 27.34 25.03 15.92
CA ILE A 381 26.76 26.04 15.03
C ILE A 381 25.54 25.41 14.34
N GLY A 382 24.40 25.41 15.02
CA GLY A 382 23.13 24.93 14.48
C GLY A 382 21.98 25.69 15.13
N PHE A 383 21.08 26.23 14.30
CA PHE A 383 19.85 26.82 14.83
C PHE A 383 19.05 25.74 15.57
N ARG A 384 18.65 25.99 16.82
CA ARG A 384 17.67 25.18 17.53
C ARG A 384 16.59 26.09 18.10
N CYS A 385 15.36 25.89 17.67
CA CYS A 385 14.23 26.69 18.11
C CYS A 385 13.96 26.49 19.60
N LYS A 386 13.98 27.56 20.40
CA LYS A 386 13.69 27.52 21.85
C LYS A 386 12.27 27.02 22.18
N ASN A 387 11.33 27.18 21.25
CA ASN A 387 9.93 26.81 21.47
C ASN A 387 9.61 25.35 21.11
N CYS A 388 10.17 24.80 20.03
CA CYS A 388 9.78 23.47 19.53
C CYS A 388 10.94 22.51 19.24
N GLY A 389 12.18 22.92 19.49
CA GLY A 389 13.38 22.10 19.28
C GLY A 389 13.73 21.84 17.80
N ASN A 390 12.99 22.42 16.86
CA ASN A 390 13.25 22.30 15.42
C ASN A 390 14.59 22.94 15.05
N ASP A 391 15.29 22.30 14.12
CA ASP A 391 16.65 22.66 13.68
C ASP A 391 16.69 23.51 12.39
N SER A 392 15.52 23.82 11.84
CA SER A 392 15.38 24.66 10.64
C SER A 392 14.74 26.02 10.95
N ALA A 393 15.32 27.07 10.35
CA ALA A 393 14.88 28.45 10.41
C ALA A 393 14.91 29.13 9.03
N VAL A 394 14.16 30.21 8.90
CA VAL A 394 14.22 31.19 7.82
C VAL A 394 14.64 32.52 8.42
N PHE A 395 15.53 33.26 7.75
CA PHE A 395 15.92 34.59 8.17
C PHE A 395 14.90 35.61 7.64
N GLU A 396 14.11 36.23 8.52
CA GLU A 396 13.10 37.24 8.16
C GLU A 396 13.36 38.50 9.00
N ASN A 397 13.53 39.66 8.34
CA ASN A 397 13.69 40.98 8.98
C ASN A 397 14.79 41.05 10.06
N GLY A 398 15.92 40.35 9.86
CA GLY A 398 17.05 40.37 10.79
C GLY A 398 16.97 39.34 11.92
N GLU A 399 15.94 38.49 11.96
CA GLU A 399 15.74 37.48 13.00
C GLU A 399 15.63 36.07 12.39
N LEU A 400 16.08 35.06 13.13
CA LEU A 400 15.89 33.64 12.77
C LEU A 400 14.50 33.17 13.21
N VAL A 401 13.65 32.85 12.23
CA VAL A 401 12.27 32.40 12.43
C VAL A 401 12.18 30.90 12.20
N CYS A 402 11.75 30.14 13.20
CA CYS A 402 11.59 28.70 13.09
C CYS A 402 10.60 28.33 11.94
N THR A 403 11.00 27.42 11.04
CA THR A 403 10.13 26.94 9.93
C THR A 403 8.91 26.19 10.42
N ARG A 404 8.99 25.58 11.61
CA ARG A 404 7.92 24.73 12.16
C ARG A 404 6.88 25.51 12.96
N CYS A 405 7.32 26.37 13.88
CA CYS A 405 6.41 27.08 14.79
C CYS A 405 6.41 28.61 14.63
N ARG A 406 7.17 29.14 13.66
CA ARG A 406 7.32 30.59 13.40
C ARG A 406 7.84 31.40 14.60
N PHE A 407 8.40 30.74 15.60
CA PHE A 407 9.02 31.40 16.75
C PHE A 407 10.30 32.13 16.32
N LYS A 408 10.42 33.40 16.72
CA LYS A 408 11.56 34.29 16.48
C LYS A 408 12.54 34.12 17.64
N ASN A 409 13.78 33.76 17.33
CA ASN A 409 14.77 33.34 18.33
C ASN A 409 15.65 34.47 18.86
#